data_AF-A0A1H6CZD5-F1
#
_entry.id   AF-A0A1H6CZD5-F1
#
_cell.length_a   1.000
_cell.length_b   1.000
_cell.length_c   1.000
_cell.angle_alpha   90.00
_cell.angle_beta   90.00
_cell.angle_gamma   90.00
#
_symmetry.space_group_name_H-M   'P 1'
#
loop_
_entity.id
_entity.type
_entity.pdbx_description
1 polymer ?
#
loop_
_entity_poly.entity_id
_entity_poly.type
_entity_poly.pdbx_seq_one_letter_code
_entity_poly.pdbx_strand_id
1 'polypeptide(L)'
;MASMNVSLPDLMREWVQTRIDSGQYASVSDYVRDLIRRDQELARQLSVEDIRRSIAEGRADGTTRPAAAVFDRIEAKLKSMVG
;
A
#
# COMPACT_ATOMS: atom_id res chain seq x y z
N MET A 1 9.40 2.20 -22.98
CA MET A 1 9.54 2.89 -21.68
C MET A 1 8.64 4.11 -21.70
N ALA A 2 7.75 4.28 -20.72
CA ALA A 2 7.03 5.53 -20.56
C ALA A 2 7.99 6.60 -20.02
N SER A 3 7.91 7.82 -20.54
CA SER A 3 8.69 8.97 -20.04
C SER A 3 7.84 9.76 -19.05
N MET A 4 8.45 10.15 -17.92
CA MET A 4 7.83 11.00 -16.92
C MET A 4 8.82 12.09 -16.52
N ASN A 5 8.42 13.35 -16.63
CA ASN A 5 9.24 14.49 -16.24
C ASN A 5 8.88 14.91 -14.82
N VAL A 6 9.89 15.09 -13.98
CA VAL A 6 9.73 15.53 -12.58
C VAL A 6 10.68 16.69 -12.33
N SER A 7 10.14 17.80 -11.82
CA SER A 7 10.93 18.94 -11.36
C SER A 7 11.24 18.78 -9.88
N LEU A 8 12.51 18.93 -9.52
CA LEU A 8 13.00 18.84 -8.15
C LEU A 8 13.67 20.15 -7.75
N PRO A 9 13.54 20.59 -6.48
CA PRO A 9 14.37 21.65 -5.92
C PRO A 9 15.86 21.30 -6.02
N ASP A 10 16.71 22.33 -6.08
CA ASP A 10 18.16 22.14 -6.30
C ASP A 10 18.81 21.25 -5.24
N LEU A 11 18.46 21.42 -3.96
CA LEU A 11 18.95 20.57 -2.88
C LEU A 11 18.63 19.08 -3.08
N MET A 12 17.43 18.78 -3.60
CA MET A 12 17.05 17.39 -3.89
C MET A 12 17.81 16.86 -5.10
N ARG A 13 18.04 17.69 -6.12
CA ARG A 13 18.85 17.32 -7.28
C ARG A 13 20.29 16.98 -6.88
N GLU A 14 20.93 17.84 -6.08
CA GLU A 14 22.30 17.62 -5.56
C GLU A 14 22.41 16.33 -4.75
N TRP A 15 21.39 16.06 -3.92
CA TRP A 15 21.31 14.81 -3.19
C TRP A 15 21.30 13.60 -4.12
N VAL A 16 20.43 13.59 -5.13
CA VAL A 16 20.35 12.49 -6.11
C VAL A 16 21.66 12.35 -6.89
N GLN A 17 22.27 13.47 -7.28
CA GLN A 17 23.54 13.48 -7.99
C GLN A 17 24.66 12.82 -7.16
N THR A 18 24.73 13.14 -5.86
CA THR A 18 25.71 12.50 -4.95
C THR A 18 25.54 10.98 -4.90
N ARG A 19 24.31 10.47 -4.98
CA ARG A 19 24.05 9.02 -5.02
C ARG A 19 24.55 8.38 -6.31
N ILE A 20 24.46 9.09 -7.43
CA ILE A 20 24.98 8.65 -8.73
C ILE A 20 26.51 8.68 -8.74
N ASP A 21 27.10 9.79 -8.29
CA ASP A 21 28.56 9.99 -8.27
C ASP A 21 29.26 8.98 -7.34
N SER A 22 28.58 8.56 -6.27
CA SER A 22 29.06 7.48 -5.39
C SER A 22 29.01 6.08 -6.02
N GLY A 23 28.44 5.94 -7.22
CA GLY A 23 28.26 4.66 -7.91
C GLY A 23 27.10 3.80 -7.41
N GLN A 24 26.29 4.29 -6.44
CA GLN A 24 25.14 3.54 -5.93
C GLN A 24 24.02 3.39 -6.97
N TYR A 25 23.91 4.34 -7.90
CA TYR A 25 22.93 4.32 -8.99
C TYR A 25 23.58 4.78 -10.29
N ALA A 26 23.21 4.17 -11.42
CA ALA A 26 23.77 4.53 -12.72
C ALA A 26 23.12 5.77 -13.35
N SER A 27 21.94 6.17 -12.90
CA SER A 27 21.24 7.36 -13.37
C SER A 27 20.17 7.85 -12.39
N VAL A 28 19.67 9.08 -12.61
CA VAL A 28 18.52 9.64 -11.87
C VAL A 28 17.30 8.74 -12.03
N SER A 29 17.06 8.24 -13.23
CA SER A 29 15.93 7.36 -13.52
C SER A 29 16.03 6.03 -12.77
N ASP A 30 17.23 5.51 -12.53
CA ASP A 30 17.43 4.30 -11.71
C ASP A 30 17.11 4.57 -10.25
N TYR A 31 17.58 5.70 -9.72
CA TYR A 31 17.26 6.14 -8.37
C TYR A 31 15.75 6.30 -8.15
N VAL A 32 15.06 6.98 -9.06
CA VAL A 32 13.61 7.20 -8.97
C VAL A 32 12.83 5.89 -9.08
N ARG A 33 13.22 4.97 -9.99
CA ARG A 33 12.57 3.65 -10.09
C ARG A 33 12.74 2.82 -8.83
N ASP A 34 13.89 2.91 -8.18
CA ASP A 34 14.12 2.24 -6.91
C ASP A 34 13.28 2.86 -5.77
N LEU A 35 13.18 4.18 -5.71
CA LEU A 35 12.29 4.86 -4.75
C LEU A 35 10.82 4.43 -4.92
N ILE A 36 10.32 4.37 -6.16
CA ILE A 36 8.94 3.92 -6.43
C ILE A 36 8.75 2.47 -5.96
N ARG A 37 9.74 1.60 -6.16
CA ARG A 37 9.66 0.21 -5.69
C ARG A 37 9.59 0.12 -4.17
N ARG A 38 10.39 0.93 -3.46
CA ARG A 38 10.38 0.99 -1.99
C ARG A 38 9.05 1.54 -1.47
N ASP A 39 8.51 2.57 -2.12
CA ASP A 39 7.20 3.14 -1.80
C ASP A 39 6.08 2.09 -1.94
N GLN A 40 6.05 1.36 -3.06
CA GLN A 40 5.10 0.27 -3.28
C GLN A 40 5.22 -0.84 -2.22
N GLU A 41 6.45 -1.21 -1.85
CA GLU A 41 6.68 -2.23 -0.85
C GLU A 41 6.22 -1.78 0.54
N LEU A 42 6.50 -0.53 0.93
CA LEU A 42 6.01 0.04 2.18
C LEU A 42 4.47 0.10 2.21
N ALA A 43 3.84 0.56 1.13
CA ALA A 43 2.38 0.59 1.02
C ALA A 43 1.77 -0.82 1.16
N ARG A 44 2.41 -1.83 0.55
CA ARG A 44 2.02 -3.24 0.68
C ARG A 44 2.19 -3.76 2.10
N GLN A 45 3.29 -3.39 2.77
CA GLN A 45 3.55 -3.79 4.16
C GLN A 45 2.51 -3.22 5.12
N LEU A 46 2.19 -1.93 5.00
CA LEU A 46 1.13 -1.29 5.81
C LEU A 46 -0.22 -2.00 5.62
N SER A 47 -0.57 -2.33 4.37
CA SER A 47 -1.76 -3.11 4.06
C SER A 47 -1.77 -4.50 4.73
N VAL A 48 -0.63 -5.19 4.75
CA VAL A 48 -0.49 -6.50 5.42
C VAL A 48 -0.58 -6.36 6.94
N GLU A 49 0.01 -5.32 7.52
CA GLU A 49 -0.07 -5.06 8.97
C GLU A 49 -1.49 -4.76 9.41
N ASP A 50 -2.25 -3.98 8.63
CA ASP A 50 -3.66 -3.71 8.88
C ASP A 50 -4.51 -4.98 8.85
N ILE A 51 -4.27 -5.87 7.88
CA ILE A 51 -4.93 -7.18 7.81
C ILE A 51 -4.57 -8.03 9.03
N ARG A 52 -3.28 -8.09 9.40
CA ARG A 52 -2.83 -8.87 10.57
C ARG A 52 -3.45 -8.35 11.85
N ARG A 53 -3.54 -7.03 12.03
CA ARG A 53 -4.20 -6.40 13.17
C ARG A 53 -5.67 -6.77 13.23
N SER A 54 -6.39 -6.64 12.11
CA SER A 54 -7.81 -7.01 12.02
C SER A 54 -8.06 -8.49 12.34
N ILE A 55 -7.18 -9.39 11.88
CA ILE A 55 -7.23 -10.82 12.22
C ILE A 55 -6.97 -11.06 13.71
N ALA A 56 -5.98 -10.38 14.29
CA ALA A 56 -5.65 -10.51 15.71
C ALA A 56 -6.80 -10.03 16.60
N GLU A 57 -7.41 -8.89 16.26
CA GLU A 57 -8.61 -8.35 16.94
C GLU A 57 -9.77 -9.34 16.87
N GLY A 58 -10.08 -9.89 15.68
CA GLY A 58 -11.14 -10.89 15.52
C GLY A 58 -10.87 -12.19 16.28
N ARG A 59 -9.60 -12.63 16.36
CA ARG A 59 -9.21 -13.80 17.15
C ARG A 59 -9.31 -13.55 18.65
N ALA A 60 -8.97 -12.35 19.11
CA ALA A 60 -9.03 -11.97 20.52
C ALA A 60 -10.47 -11.82 21.01
N ASP A 61 -11.36 -11.26 20.18
CA ASP A 61 -12.79 -11.16 20.46
C ASP A 61 -13.43 -12.56 20.58
N GLY A 62 -13.00 -13.51 19.75
CA GLY A 62 -13.38 -14.92 19.86
C GLY A 62 -14.86 -15.20 19.54
N THR A 63 -15.65 -14.20 19.15
CA THR A 63 -17.04 -14.39 18.80
C THR A 63 -17.18 -15.03 17.43
N THR A 64 -17.89 -16.15 17.37
CA THR A 64 -18.23 -16.83 16.11
C THR A 64 -19.74 -16.79 15.90
N ARG A 65 -20.16 -16.70 14.64
CA ARG A 65 -21.58 -16.79 14.27
C ARG A 65 -21.76 -17.89 13.22
N PRO A 66 -22.88 -18.62 13.25
CA PRO A 66 -23.22 -19.54 12.18
C PRO A 66 -23.28 -18.80 10.84
N ALA A 67 -22.70 -19.38 9.79
CA ALA A 67 -22.66 -18.75 8.47
C ALA A 67 -24.06 -18.41 7.94
N ALA A 68 -25.04 -19.29 8.15
CA ALA A 68 -26.44 -19.07 7.77
C ALA A 68 -27.00 -17.76 8.34
N ALA A 69 -26.81 -17.51 9.65
CA ALA A 69 -27.28 -16.28 10.30
C ALA A 69 -26.62 -15.01 9.74
N VAL A 70 -25.38 -15.11 9.25
CA VAL A 70 -24.70 -13.99 8.58
C VAL A 70 -25.31 -13.73 7.20
N PHE A 71 -25.57 -14.79 6.42
CA PHE A 71 -26.18 -14.67 5.09
C PHE A 71 -27.61 -14.11 5.19
N ASP A 72 -28.43 -14.62 6.10
CA ASP A 72 -29.80 -14.15 6.32
C ASP A 72 -29.82 -12.64 6.63
N ARG A 73 -28.89 -12.19 7.48
CA ARG A 73 -28.75 -10.76 7.83
C ARG A 73 -28.36 -9.91 6.62
N ILE A 74 -27.43 -10.38 5.78
CA ILE A 74 -26.98 -9.65 4.59
C ILE A 74 -28.10 -9.56 3.57
N GLU A 75 -28.83 -10.66 3.33
CA GLU A 75 -29.95 -10.69 2.40
C GLU A 75 -31.07 -9.74 2.83
N ALA A 76 -31.42 -9.73 4.12
CA ALA A 76 -32.41 -8.80 4.68
C ALA A 76 -31.99 -7.33 4.47
N LYS A 77 -30.70 -7.02 4.70
CA LYS A 77 -30.16 -5.66 4.49
C LYS A 77 -30.20 -5.24 3.02
N LEU A 78 -29.85 -6.12 2.09
CA LEU A 78 -29.89 -5.83 0.66
C LEU A 78 -31.33 -5.59 0.18
N LYS A 79 -32.29 -6.41 0.64
CA LYS A 79 -33.71 -6.22 0.33
C LYS A 79 -34.24 -4.87 0.82
N SER A 80 -33.86 -4.43 2.02
CA SER A 80 -34.27 -3.13 2.55
C SER A 80 -33.62 -1.91 1.87
N MET A 81 -32.60 -2.12 1.02
CA MET A 81 -31.96 -1.04 0.25
C MET A 81 -32.55 -0.87 -1.15
N VAL A 82 -33.32 -1.86 -1.62
CA VAL A 82 -33.88 -1.90 -2.98
C VAL A 82 -35.40 -1.63 -2.98
N GLY A 83 -36.06 -1.73 -1.83
CA GLY A 83 -37.46 -1.31 -1.62
C GLY A 83 -37.54 0.09 -1.04
#